data_AF-A0AAJ5QKB7-F1
#
_entry.id   AF-A0AAJ5QKB7-F1
#
_cell.length_a   1.000
_cell.length_b   1.000
_cell.length_c   1.000
_cell.angle_alpha   90.00
_cell.angle_beta   90.00
_cell.angle_gamma   90.00
#
_symmetry.space_group_name_H-M   'P 1'
#
loop_
_entity.id
_entity.type
_entity.pdbx_description
1 polymer ?
#
loop_
_entity_poly.entity_id
_entity_poly.type
_entity_poly.pdbx_seq_one_letter_code
_entity_poly.pdbx_strand_id
1 'polypeptide(L)'
;MSSAPSSAPLFTRSQRRCHLLLLLYLPTPALTLEKLCQLNGVDAVVARQDIEDVGDEIQRYHQLELHQMVDGSFRIHGTELDRRLCLLHWLRRGLRLSENFVRDHFAAPLRQRLKAMKIEKALYDEINLQALIQHCSLKLSRDFSARDRLFLQIFMKYGLMQRQPALFNERQRAWLQQKYEREAAMDVILHWQKRCHLAPHISEADFWTLLFSLIHAPGPDTLHHPGSQQLMRETRQLIATFEQLAELRFGEPQELTEQLYTHLAQALDRSHFGIGIDNSVALDVTKLYPRLLRTTQQALDGFETTYDLRFSQEEVSLIAVIFGAWLMQENALQEKQVLLLTGDNARLEQQLEQQIREISLLPINIKYQDMSDFQRDGAPREIALVISPYATSLPLYSPPLIHAELPLSEHQQQRIRALLEA
;
A
#
# COMPACT_ATOMS: atom_id res chain seq x y z
N MET A 1 45.83 21.17 13.58
CA MET A 1 45.68 20.22 12.46
C MET A 1 44.25 19.73 12.47
N SER A 2 43.41 20.29 11.58
CA SER A 2 41.99 19.96 11.48
C SER A 2 41.87 18.66 10.69
N SER A 3 41.66 17.54 11.39
CA SER A 3 41.27 16.28 10.75
C SER A 3 39.85 16.45 10.20
N ALA A 4 39.73 16.69 8.90
CA ALA A 4 38.46 16.57 8.20
C ALA A 4 37.88 15.18 8.50
N PRO A 5 36.66 15.07 9.04
CA PRO A 5 36.03 13.77 9.13
C PRO A 5 35.79 13.28 7.70
N SER A 6 36.25 12.06 7.44
CA SER A 6 35.90 11.24 6.28
C SER A 6 34.45 11.51 5.86
N SER A 7 34.24 11.91 4.61
CA SER A 7 32.91 12.16 4.06
C SER A 7 32.11 10.86 4.07
N ALA A 8 31.44 10.59 5.18
CA ALA A 8 30.47 9.52 5.28
C ALA A 8 29.46 9.70 4.13
N PRO A 9 29.04 8.61 3.45
CA PRO A 9 28.04 8.73 2.40
C PRO A 9 26.79 9.41 2.97
N LEU A 10 26.38 10.51 2.33
CA LEU A 10 25.19 11.25 2.73
C LEU A 10 23.95 10.42 2.38
N PHE A 11 23.47 9.62 3.34
CA PHE A 11 22.25 8.83 3.17
C PHE A 11 21.01 9.73 3.23
N THR A 12 20.09 9.51 2.30
CA THR A 12 18.77 10.16 2.32
C THR A 12 17.96 9.74 3.55
N ARG A 13 16.97 10.55 3.96
CA ARG A 13 16.06 10.21 5.09
C ARG A 13 15.45 8.82 4.94
N SER A 14 15.00 8.46 3.72
CA SER A 14 14.46 7.14 3.41
C SER A 14 15.47 6.01 3.64
N GLN A 15 16.72 6.18 3.22
CA GLN A 15 17.77 5.17 3.45
C GLN A 15 18.09 5.02 4.94
N ARG A 16 18.27 6.14 5.66
CA ARG A 16 18.57 6.13 7.10
C ARG A 16 17.49 5.44 7.93
N ARG A 17 16.22 5.69 7.62
CA ARG A 17 15.07 5.02 8.27
C ARG A 17 15.07 3.51 7.98
N CYS A 18 15.38 3.10 6.74
CA CYS A 18 15.53 1.67 6.43
C CYS A 18 16.68 1.03 7.21
N HIS A 19 17.82 1.71 7.31
CA HIS A 19 18.98 1.21 8.06
C HIS A 19 18.64 1.04 9.54
N LEU A 20 18.07 2.07 10.17
CA LEU A 20 17.59 2.05 11.55
C LEU A 20 16.73 0.83 11.79
N LEU A 21 15.69 0.64 10.97
CA LEU A 21 14.75 -0.43 11.23
C LEU A 21 15.39 -1.82 11.08
N LEU A 22 16.19 -2.07 10.03
CA LEU A 22 16.84 -3.36 9.86
C LEU A 22 17.78 -3.69 11.04
N LEU A 23 18.49 -2.69 11.57
CA LEU A 23 19.37 -2.87 12.72
C LEU A 23 18.62 -3.24 14.00
N LEU A 24 17.36 -2.81 14.18
CA LEU A 24 16.53 -3.18 15.33
C LEU A 24 16.16 -4.68 15.37
N TYR A 25 16.26 -5.38 14.24
CA TYR A 25 16.05 -6.83 14.16
C TYR A 25 17.29 -7.66 14.48
N LEU A 26 18.44 -7.02 14.73
CA LEU A 26 19.66 -7.70 15.13
C LEU A 26 19.70 -7.87 16.66
N PRO A 27 19.92 -9.08 17.18
CA PRO A 27 19.91 -9.32 18.63
C PRO A 27 21.16 -8.76 19.35
N THR A 28 22.29 -8.65 18.64
CA THR A 28 23.57 -8.18 19.21
C THR A 28 24.51 -7.60 18.15
N PRO A 29 25.23 -6.51 18.43
CA PRO A 29 25.04 -5.63 19.58
C PRO A 29 23.67 -4.93 19.50
N ALA A 30 23.09 -4.60 20.66
CA ALA A 30 21.83 -3.86 20.69
C ALA A 30 22.02 -2.47 20.07
N LEU A 31 21.01 -1.97 19.34
CA LEU A 31 21.12 -0.70 18.65
C LEU A 31 21.04 0.46 19.65
N THR A 32 22.05 1.32 19.65
CA THR A 32 22.09 2.56 20.45
C THR A 32 22.09 3.79 19.55
N LEU A 33 21.79 4.96 20.12
CA LEU A 33 21.81 6.24 19.39
C LEU A 33 23.18 6.53 18.77
N GLU A 34 24.25 6.30 19.53
CA GLU A 34 25.63 6.48 19.07
C GLU A 34 25.93 5.59 17.86
N LYS A 35 25.52 4.32 17.93
CA LYS A 35 25.75 3.37 16.84
C LYS A 35 24.98 3.77 15.58
N LEU A 36 23.75 4.27 15.76
CA LEU A 36 22.93 4.77 14.66
C LEU A 36 23.57 6.00 14.00
N CYS A 37 24.03 6.97 14.79
CA CYS A 37 24.73 8.16 14.31
C CYS A 37 25.97 7.77 13.49
N GLN A 38 26.77 6.84 14.02
CA GLN A 38 27.97 6.33 13.35
C GLN A 38 27.64 5.67 12.00
N LEU A 39 26.65 4.77 11.97
CA LEU A 39 26.31 4.00 10.77
C LEU A 39 25.63 4.86 9.70
N ASN A 40 24.82 5.83 10.09
CA ASN A 40 24.11 6.71 9.16
C ASN A 40 24.88 8.01 8.84
N GLY A 41 26.00 8.29 9.52
CA GLY A 41 26.78 9.50 9.30
C GLY A 41 26.04 10.79 9.64
N VAL A 42 25.18 10.77 10.65
CA VAL A 42 24.36 11.91 11.08
C VAL A 42 24.57 12.25 12.55
N ASP A 43 24.23 13.48 12.94
CA ASP A 43 24.24 13.88 14.35
C ASP A 43 23.07 13.28 15.16
N ALA A 44 23.15 13.44 16.48
CA ALA A 44 22.17 12.91 17.41
C ALA A 44 20.78 13.54 17.32
N VAL A 45 20.65 14.76 16.77
CA VAL A 45 19.34 15.42 16.61
C VAL A 45 18.61 14.78 15.44
N VAL A 46 19.28 14.65 14.29
CA VAL A 46 18.72 14.00 13.11
C VAL A 46 18.39 12.53 13.39
N ALA A 47 19.28 11.82 14.09
CA ALA A 47 19.04 10.43 14.45
C ALA A 47 17.82 10.23 15.37
N ARG A 48 17.57 11.16 16.31
CA ARG A 48 16.37 11.12 17.17
C ARG A 48 15.09 11.35 16.36
N GLN A 49 15.10 12.31 15.44
CA GLN A 49 13.96 12.53 14.55
C GLN A 49 13.70 11.30 13.68
N ASP A 50 14.73 10.67 13.11
CA ASP A 50 14.58 9.45 12.34
C ASP A 50 14.00 8.30 13.20
N ILE A 51 14.33 8.23 14.50
CA ILE A 51 13.78 7.26 15.46
C ILE A 51 12.30 7.52 15.73
N GLU A 52 11.91 8.76 16.02
CA GLU A 52 10.52 9.15 16.24
C GLU A 52 9.67 8.86 14.99
N ASP A 53 10.15 9.27 13.81
CA ASP A 53 9.45 9.03 12.55
C ASP A 53 9.25 7.53 12.26
N VAL A 54 10.26 6.70 12.56
CA VAL A 54 10.16 5.25 12.40
C VAL A 54 9.21 4.66 13.43
N GLY A 55 9.24 5.14 14.67
CA GLY A 55 8.30 4.75 15.72
C GLY A 55 6.85 4.98 15.28
N ASP A 56 6.54 6.18 14.80
CA ASP A 56 5.20 6.53 14.30
C ASP A 56 4.80 5.65 13.10
N GLU A 57 5.71 5.40 12.17
CA GLU A 57 5.45 4.60 10.97
C GLU A 57 5.16 3.13 11.30
N ILE A 58 5.95 2.51 12.18
CA ILE A 58 5.75 1.10 12.54
C ILE A 58 4.55 0.91 13.47
N GLN A 59 4.23 1.91 14.31
CA GLN A 59 3.01 1.88 15.10
C GLN A 59 1.79 1.91 14.18
N ARG A 60 1.79 2.81 13.19
CA ARG A 60 0.66 3.00 12.27
C ARG A 60 0.42 1.83 11.34
N TYR A 61 1.48 1.29 10.73
CA TYR A 61 1.32 0.29 9.65
C TYR A 61 1.57 -1.15 10.07
N HIS A 62 2.18 -1.36 11.25
CA HIS A 62 2.54 -2.69 11.73
C HIS A 62 2.11 -2.96 13.17
N GLN A 63 1.46 -2.03 13.87
CA GLN A 63 1.04 -2.22 15.28
C GLN A 63 2.24 -2.54 16.21
N LEU A 64 3.41 -1.97 15.91
CA LEU A 64 4.64 -2.18 16.66
C LEU A 64 5.04 -0.93 17.42
N GLU A 65 5.55 -1.10 18.63
CA GLU A 65 6.04 0.00 19.45
C GLU A 65 7.58 0.02 19.47
N LEU A 66 8.17 1.22 19.42
CA LEU A 66 9.61 1.43 19.55
C LEU A 66 9.94 2.03 20.91
N HIS A 67 10.68 1.29 21.74
CA HIS A 67 11.03 1.69 23.09
C HIS A 67 12.54 1.89 23.27
N GLN A 68 12.92 2.90 24.05
CA GLN A 68 14.27 3.04 24.57
C GLN A 68 14.37 2.37 25.93
N MET A 69 15.33 1.47 26.07
CA MET A 69 15.62 0.72 27.29
C MET A 69 16.52 1.53 28.24
N VAL A 70 16.59 1.10 29.51
CA VAL A 70 17.43 1.74 30.56
C VAL A 70 18.92 1.74 30.19
N ASP A 71 19.38 0.73 29.44
CA ASP A 71 20.76 0.64 28.94
C ASP A 71 21.03 1.53 27.71
N GLY A 72 20.05 2.33 27.29
CA GLY A 72 20.13 3.22 26.12
C GLY A 72 19.90 2.51 24.78
N SER A 73 19.63 1.20 24.77
CA SER A 73 19.30 0.46 23.55
C SER A 73 17.85 0.68 23.10
N PHE A 74 17.61 0.57 21.79
CA PHE A 74 16.28 0.63 21.21
C PHE A 74 15.76 -0.75 20.87
N ARG A 75 14.48 -1.02 21.15
CA ARG A 75 13.83 -2.31 20.90
C ARG A 75 12.43 -2.13 20.34
N ILE A 76 12.09 -3.02 19.40
CA ILE A 76 10.74 -3.16 18.85
C ILE A 76 9.95 -4.13 19.72
N HIS A 77 8.71 -3.77 20.05
CA HIS A 77 7.74 -4.56 20.81
C HIS A 77 6.46 -4.76 20.00
N GLY A 78 5.83 -5.93 20.17
CA GLY A 78 4.64 -6.35 19.42
C GLY A 78 4.64 -7.85 19.17
N THR A 79 3.65 -8.35 18.41
CA THR A 79 3.56 -9.79 18.13
C THR A 79 4.67 -10.24 17.17
N GLU A 80 5.03 -11.53 17.20
CA GLU A 80 6.04 -12.05 16.28
C GLU A 80 5.57 -12.01 14.81
N LEU A 81 4.26 -12.10 14.57
CA LEU A 81 3.70 -11.93 13.22
C LEU A 81 3.96 -10.51 12.70
N ASP A 82 3.59 -9.50 13.47
CA ASP A 82 3.72 -8.09 13.11
C ASP A 82 5.19 -7.70 12.88
N ARG A 83 6.08 -8.16 13.77
CA ARG A 83 7.54 -7.98 13.64
C ARG A 83 8.05 -8.54 12.31
N ARG A 84 7.62 -9.74 11.93
CA ARG A 84 8.09 -10.36 10.68
C ARG A 84 7.50 -9.71 9.44
N LEU A 85 6.25 -9.26 9.49
CA LEU A 85 5.61 -8.49 8.41
C LEU A 85 6.30 -7.14 8.21
N CYS A 86 6.64 -6.46 9.31
CA CYS A 86 7.44 -5.25 9.30
C CYS A 86 8.83 -5.50 8.70
N LEU A 87 9.55 -6.54 9.14
CA LEU A 87 10.84 -6.90 8.54
C LEU A 87 10.71 -7.22 7.05
N LEU A 88 9.66 -7.94 6.63
CA LEU A 88 9.42 -8.25 5.22
C LEU A 88 9.31 -6.96 4.39
N HIS A 89 8.47 -6.02 4.82
CA HIS A 89 8.29 -4.73 4.14
C HIS A 89 9.63 -3.99 4.01
N TRP A 90 10.33 -3.82 5.13
CA TRP A 90 11.50 -2.96 5.21
C TRP A 90 12.77 -3.58 4.66
N LEU A 91 12.90 -4.91 4.67
CA LEU A 91 13.99 -5.58 3.98
C LEU A 91 13.85 -5.44 2.47
N ARG A 92 12.63 -5.59 1.91
CA ARG A 92 12.39 -5.33 0.48
C ARG A 92 12.70 -3.87 0.13
N ARG A 93 12.26 -2.92 0.95
CA ARG A 93 12.56 -1.49 0.78
C ARG A 93 14.06 -1.21 0.88
N GLY A 94 14.75 -1.79 1.86
CA GLY A 94 16.19 -1.66 2.07
C GLY A 94 17.01 -2.21 0.91
N LEU A 95 16.64 -3.37 0.37
CA LEU A 95 17.29 -3.94 -0.82
C LEU A 95 17.10 -3.09 -2.09
N ARG A 96 16.00 -2.32 -2.17
CA ARG A 96 15.78 -1.36 -3.26
C ARG A 96 16.61 -0.09 -3.11
N LEU A 97 16.76 0.42 -1.88
CA LEU A 97 17.35 1.73 -1.61
C LEU A 97 18.86 1.70 -1.26
N SER A 98 19.33 0.61 -0.64
CA SER A 98 20.67 0.51 -0.05
C SER A 98 21.15 -0.96 0.02
N GLU A 99 21.20 -1.68 -1.11
CA GLU A 99 21.57 -3.11 -1.11
C GLU A 99 22.90 -3.41 -0.39
N ASN A 100 23.95 -2.60 -0.63
CA ASN A 100 25.27 -2.79 0.01
C ASN A 100 25.17 -2.71 1.53
N PHE A 101 24.43 -1.73 2.07
CA PHE A 101 24.23 -1.61 3.51
C PHE A 101 23.53 -2.86 4.07
N VAL A 102 22.51 -3.37 3.38
CA VAL A 102 21.81 -4.59 3.81
C VAL A 102 22.76 -5.79 3.83
N ARG A 103 23.62 -5.94 2.82
CA ARG A 103 24.61 -7.04 2.77
C ARG A 103 25.60 -6.97 3.93
N ASP A 104 26.18 -5.79 4.15
CA ASP A 104 27.30 -5.60 5.06
C ASP A 104 26.88 -5.48 6.52
N HIS A 105 25.77 -4.78 6.78
CA HIS A 105 25.33 -4.43 8.13
C HIS A 105 24.12 -5.22 8.63
N PHE A 106 23.43 -5.97 7.78
CA PHE A 106 22.31 -6.83 8.20
C PHE A 106 22.56 -8.31 7.91
N ALA A 107 22.82 -8.69 6.66
CA ALA A 107 22.99 -10.09 6.28
C ALA A 107 24.26 -10.74 6.87
N ALA A 108 25.37 -10.00 6.96
CA ALA A 108 26.61 -10.52 7.56
C ALA A 108 26.46 -10.82 9.07
N PRO A 109 25.87 -9.93 9.91
CA PRO A 109 25.54 -10.26 11.29
C PRO A 109 24.63 -11.49 11.46
N LEU A 110 23.62 -11.68 10.60
CA LEU A 110 22.77 -12.90 10.64
C LEU A 110 23.61 -14.17 10.45
N ARG A 111 24.57 -14.15 9.50
CA ARG A 111 25.50 -15.26 9.26
C ARG A 111 26.37 -15.56 10.48
N GLN A 112 26.89 -14.52 11.15
CA GLN A 112 27.67 -14.68 12.37
C GLN A 112 26.83 -15.27 13.50
N ARG A 113 25.58 -14.82 13.64
CA ARG A 113 24.64 -15.31 14.65
C ARG A 113 24.30 -16.78 14.44
N LEU A 114 24.00 -17.21 13.21
CA LEU A 114 23.77 -18.62 12.87
C LEU A 114 24.97 -19.50 13.24
N LYS A 115 26.20 -19.03 12.96
CA LYS A 115 27.44 -19.72 13.37
C LYS A 115 27.55 -19.84 14.89
N ALA A 116 27.25 -18.76 15.63
CA ALA A 116 27.28 -18.76 17.10
C ALA A 116 26.21 -19.70 17.70
N MET A 117 25.07 -19.84 17.03
CA MET A 117 24.00 -20.78 17.38
C MET A 117 24.29 -22.22 16.94
N LYS A 118 25.44 -22.47 16.28
CA LYS A 118 25.84 -23.78 15.75
C LYS A 118 24.85 -24.37 14.73
N ILE A 119 24.07 -23.55 14.03
CA ILE A 119 23.22 -24.00 12.92
C ILE A 119 24.12 -24.60 11.83
N GLU A 120 23.63 -25.69 11.23
CA GLU A 120 24.32 -26.43 10.20
C GLU A 120 24.57 -25.52 8.99
N LYS A 121 25.85 -25.34 8.62
CA LYS A 121 26.27 -24.45 7.53
C LYS A 121 25.53 -24.74 6.21
N ALA A 122 25.25 -26.01 5.95
CA ALA A 122 24.52 -26.48 4.77
C ALA A 122 23.11 -25.86 4.63
N LEU A 123 22.53 -25.33 5.70
CA LEU A 123 21.20 -24.73 5.67
C LEU A 123 21.20 -23.25 5.29
N TYR A 124 22.35 -22.58 5.35
CA TYR A 124 22.42 -21.13 5.16
C TYR A 124 23.57 -20.64 4.27
N ASP A 125 24.39 -21.53 3.72
CA ASP A 125 25.32 -21.17 2.66
C ASP A 125 24.55 -20.82 1.37
N GLU A 126 25.22 -20.06 0.51
CA GLU A 126 24.58 -19.47 -0.66
C GLU A 126 24.16 -20.51 -1.69
N ILE A 127 24.90 -21.62 -1.83
CA ILE A 127 24.63 -22.65 -2.82
C ILE A 127 23.34 -23.40 -2.46
N ASN A 128 23.24 -23.87 -1.21
CA ASN A 128 22.06 -24.64 -0.79
C ASN A 128 20.81 -23.77 -0.67
N LEU A 129 20.94 -22.50 -0.24
CA LEU A 129 19.81 -21.58 -0.26
C LEU A 129 19.34 -21.29 -1.70
N GLN A 130 20.25 -21.12 -2.66
CA GLN A 130 19.87 -20.99 -4.06
C GLN A 130 19.15 -22.22 -4.58
N ALA A 131 19.63 -23.43 -4.26
CA ALA A 131 18.96 -24.67 -4.65
C ALA A 131 17.55 -24.79 -4.05
N LEU A 132 17.38 -24.43 -2.77
CA LEU A 132 16.07 -24.43 -2.11
C LEU A 132 15.13 -23.39 -2.73
N ILE A 133 15.62 -22.19 -3.02
CA ILE A 133 14.84 -21.13 -3.68
C ILE A 133 14.45 -21.57 -5.11
N GLN A 134 15.34 -22.24 -5.83
CA GLN A 134 15.04 -22.80 -7.15
C GLN A 134 13.96 -23.90 -7.07
N HIS A 135 14.02 -24.77 -6.06
CA HIS A 135 12.97 -25.74 -5.79
C HIS A 135 11.61 -25.05 -5.57
N CYS A 136 11.57 -24.02 -4.72
CA CYS A 136 10.36 -23.23 -4.50
C CYS A 136 9.86 -22.56 -5.80
N SER A 137 10.76 -22.01 -6.61
CA SER A 137 10.43 -21.39 -7.90
C SER A 137 9.73 -22.37 -8.85
N LEU A 138 10.27 -23.59 -8.98
CA LEU A 138 9.67 -24.65 -9.80
C LEU A 138 8.31 -25.10 -9.25
N LYS A 139 8.23 -25.30 -7.92
CA LYS A 139 7.01 -25.74 -7.24
C LYS A 139 5.87 -24.71 -7.37
N LEU A 140 6.22 -23.43 -7.36
CA LEU A 140 5.31 -22.29 -7.50
C LEU A 140 5.12 -21.84 -8.95
N SER A 141 5.74 -22.54 -9.92
CA SER A 141 5.73 -22.21 -11.34
C SER A 141 5.98 -20.71 -11.61
N ARG A 142 6.92 -20.09 -10.88
CA ARG A 142 7.21 -18.66 -10.97
C ARG A 142 8.69 -18.35 -10.81
N ASP A 143 9.16 -17.35 -11.54
CA ASP A 143 10.53 -16.87 -11.43
C ASP A 143 10.68 -15.84 -10.30
N PHE A 144 11.79 -15.96 -9.57
CA PHE A 144 12.21 -14.93 -8.61
C PHE A 144 13.25 -14.01 -9.24
N SER A 145 13.03 -12.70 -9.13
CA SER A 145 14.03 -11.71 -9.57
C SER A 145 15.33 -11.87 -8.78
N ALA A 146 16.44 -11.29 -9.28
CA ALA A 146 17.70 -11.29 -8.53
C ALA A 146 17.55 -10.69 -7.12
N ARG A 147 16.73 -9.64 -7.00
CA ARG A 147 16.42 -8.99 -5.71
C ARG A 147 15.59 -9.89 -4.80
N ASP A 148 14.58 -10.59 -5.33
CA ASP A 148 13.75 -11.51 -4.54
C ASP A 148 14.55 -12.72 -4.07
N ARG A 149 15.46 -13.24 -4.91
CA ARG A 149 16.40 -14.30 -4.49
C ARG A 149 17.28 -13.85 -3.34
N LEU A 150 17.84 -12.63 -3.41
CA LEU A 150 18.62 -12.06 -2.31
C LEU A 150 17.79 -11.86 -1.04
N PHE A 151 16.57 -11.32 -1.19
CA PHE A 151 15.61 -11.18 -0.10
C PHE A 151 15.35 -12.53 0.58
N LEU A 152 14.99 -13.56 -0.18
CA LEU A 152 14.70 -14.90 0.33
C LEU A 152 15.91 -15.51 1.04
N GLN A 153 17.12 -15.36 0.50
CA GLN A 153 18.34 -15.84 1.17
C GLN A 153 18.56 -15.18 2.54
N ILE A 154 18.31 -13.87 2.64
CA ILE A 154 18.47 -13.13 3.91
C ILE A 154 17.33 -13.51 4.86
N PHE A 155 16.10 -13.60 4.38
CA PHE A 155 14.94 -13.92 5.20
C PHE A 155 14.97 -15.37 5.69
N MET A 156 15.45 -16.33 4.89
CA MET A 156 15.67 -17.72 5.32
C MET A 156 16.71 -17.80 6.45
N LYS A 157 17.80 -17.03 6.36
CA LYS A 157 18.79 -16.91 7.45
C LYS A 157 18.15 -16.35 8.73
N TYR A 158 17.35 -15.30 8.59
CA TYR A 158 16.60 -14.73 9.70
C TYR A 158 15.62 -15.76 10.30
N GLY A 159 14.89 -16.50 9.48
CA GLY A 159 13.94 -17.54 9.90
C GLY A 159 14.59 -18.67 10.69
N LEU A 160 15.76 -19.15 10.26
CA LEU A 160 16.54 -20.18 10.97
C LEU A 160 17.00 -19.74 12.38
N MET A 161 17.06 -18.43 12.64
CA MET A 161 17.39 -17.88 13.95
C MET A 161 16.18 -17.80 14.89
N GLN A 162 14.96 -17.80 14.35
CA GLN A 162 13.75 -17.61 15.15
C GLN A 162 13.46 -18.82 16.02
N ARG A 163 12.98 -18.53 17.23
CA ARG A 163 12.64 -19.53 18.26
C ARG A 163 11.20 -19.46 18.71
N GLN A 164 10.54 -18.34 18.46
CA GLN A 164 9.13 -18.16 18.72
C GLN A 164 8.40 -18.19 17.38
N PRO A 165 7.39 -19.06 17.22
CA PRO A 165 6.61 -19.08 15.99
C PRO A 165 5.69 -17.86 15.91
N ALA A 166 5.43 -17.39 14.69
CA ALA A 166 4.32 -16.47 14.46
C ALA A 166 3.00 -17.17 14.81
N LEU A 167 2.15 -16.48 15.56
CA LEU A 167 0.83 -16.98 15.94
C LEU A 167 -0.21 -16.47 14.95
N PHE A 168 -1.11 -17.36 14.55
CA PHE A 168 -2.19 -17.10 13.61
C PHE A 168 -3.51 -17.54 14.24
N ASN A 169 -4.56 -16.73 14.06
CA ASN A 169 -5.90 -17.15 14.44
C ASN A 169 -6.43 -18.27 13.51
N GLU A 170 -7.57 -18.87 13.85
CA GLU A 170 -8.16 -19.96 13.05
C GLU A 170 -8.46 -19.55 11.61
N ARG A 171 -9.01 -18.35 11.43
CA ARG A 171 -9.38 -17.83 10.11
C ARG A 171 -8.16 -17.57 9.23
N GLN A 172 -7.10 -17.00 9.79
CA GLN A 172 -5.82 -16.79 9.11
C GLN A 172 -5.17 -18.12 8.71
N ARG A 173 -5.22 -19.13 9.59
CA ARG A 173 -4.70 -20.47 9.25
C ARG A 173 -5.50 -21.11 8.13
N ALA A 174 -6.83 -21.04 8.19
CA ALA A 174 -7.70 -21.56 7.13
C ALA A 174 -7.42 -20.87 5.78
N TRP A 175 -7.26 -19.54 5.79
CA TRP A 175 -6.88 -18.75 4.62
C TRP A 175 -5.56 -19.26 4.01
N LEU A 176 -4.52 -19.41 4.83
CA LEU A 176 -3.19 -19.86 4.36
C LEU A 176 -3.18 -21.33 3.91
N GLN A 177 -3.98 -22.20 4.51
CA GLN A 177 -4.07 -23.60 4.09
C GLN A 177 -4.64 -23.75 2.67
N GLN A 178 -5.44 -22.80 2.23
CA GLN A 178 -6.05 -22.78 0.90
C GLN A 178 -5.18 -22.05 -0.15
N LYS A 179 -4.02 -21.52 0.23
CA LYS A 179 -3.15 -20.80 -0.69
C LYS A 179 -2.34 -21.76 -1.57
N TYR A 180 -2.15 -21.35 -2.82
CA TYR A 180 -1.28 -22.05 -3.78
C TYR A 180 0.16 -22.20 -3.25
N GLU A 181 0.63 -21.21 -2.50
CA GLU A 181 1.98 -21.17 -1.92
C GLU A 181 2.23 -22.23 -0.84
N ARG A 182 1.18 -22.89 -0.34
CA ARG A 182 1.24 -23.74 0.86
C ARG A 182 2.22 -24.89 0.73
N GLU A 183 2.22 -25.58 -0.40
CA GLU A 183 3.08 -26.75 -0.58
C GLU A 183 4.56 -26.38 -0.59
N ALA A 184 4.92 -25.28 -1.28
CA ALA A 184 6.31 -24.81 -1.31
C ALA A 184 6.78 -24.34 0.07
N ALA A 185 5.90 -23.69 0.85
CA ALA A 185 6.19 -23.31 2.23
C ALA A 185 6.44 -24.53 3.12
N MET A 186 5.64 -25.59 2.97
CA MET A 186 5.82 -26.85 3.70
C MET A 186 7.15 -27.51 3.37
N ASP A 187 7.54 -27.55 2.08
CA ASP A 187 8.81 -28.11 1.63
C ASP A 187 10.02 -27.42 2.29
N VAL A 188 9.98 -26.09 2.46
CA VAL A 188 11.03 -25.33 3.18
C VAL A 188 11.16 -25.81 4.63
N ILE A 189 10.03 -25.90 5.35
CA ILE A 189 10.05 -26.31 6.76
C ILE A 189 10.48 -27.76 6.93
N LEU A 190 9.97 -28.67 6.10
CA LEU A 190 10.37 -30.08 6.12
C LEU A 190 11.85 -30.26 5.76
N HIS A 191 12.38 -29.44 4.84
CA HIS A 191 13.80 -29.44 4.52
C HIS A 191 14.65 -29.09 5.74
N TRP A 192 14.25 -28.08 6.51
CA TRP A 192 14.93 -27.67 7.74
C TRP A 192 14.76 -28.69 8.88
N GLN A 193 13.57 -29.23 9.12
CA GLN A 193 13.33 -30.20 10.19
C GLN A 193 14.17 -31.48 10.04
N LYS A 194 14.45 -31.89 8.80
CA LYS A 194 15.29 -33.08 8.53
C LYS A 194 16.77 -32.89 8.87
N ARG A 195 17.25 -31.65 8.98
CA ARG A 195 18.69 -31.31 8.93
C ARG A 195 19.15 -30.33 10.01
N CYS A 196 18.21 -29.65 10.66
CA CYS A 196 18.49 -28.63 11.68
C CYS A 196 18.25 -29.21 13.05
N HIS A 197 19.26 -29.27 13.91
CA HIS A 197 19.08 -29.68 15.30
C HIS A 197 18.15 -28.74 16.10
N LEU A 198 18.12 -27.45 15.74
CA LEU A 198 17.18 -26.46 16.28
C LEU A 198 16.13 -26.10 15.22
N ALA A 199 15.38 -27.12 14.80
CA ALA A 199 14.42 -27.00 13.72
C ALA A 199 13.26 -26.04 14.04
N PRO A 200 12.84 -25.20 13.08
CA PRO A 200 11.60 -24.44 13.19
C PRO A 200 10.38 -25.35 13.35
N HIS A 201 9.38 -24.88 14.11
CA HIS A 201 8.13 -25.61 14.32
C HIS A 201 7.34 -25.72 13.00
N ILE A 202 6.53 -26.77 12.83
CA ILE A 202 5.79 -27.02 11.57
C ILE A 202 4.82 -25.88 11.23
N SER A 203 4.31 -25.16 12.24
CA SER A 203 3.44 -23.99 12.07
C SER A 203 4.12 -22.83 11.34
N GLU A 204 5.45 -22.81 11.25
CA GLU A 204 6.18 -21.82 10.46
C GLU A 204 5.80 -21.86 8.98
N ALA A 205 5.28 -23.00 8.49
CA ALA A 205 4.77 -23.10 7.14
C ALA A 205 3.67 -22.06 6.87
N ASP A 206 2.88 -21.67 7.88
CA ASP A 206 1.85 -20.63 7.75
C ASP A 206 2.49 -19.28 7.39
N PHE A 207 3.54 -18.89 8.11
CA PHE A 207 4.26 -17.65 7.81
C PHE A 207 4.96 -17.70 6.45
N TRP A 208 5.59 -18.82 6.07
CA TRP A 208 6.23 -18.95 4.76
C TRP A 208 5.21 -18.92 3.61
N THR A 209 4.01 -19.46 3.83
CA THR A 209 2.90 -19.34 2.87
C THR A 209 2.53 -17.87 2.66
N LEU A 210 2.37 -17.12 3.75
CA LEU A 210 2.09 -15.69 3.70
C LEU A 210 3.21 -14.90 3.03
N LEU A 211 4.46 -15.16 3.40
CA LEU A 211 5.62 -14.51 2.80
C LEU A 211 5.65 -14.72 1.30
N PHE A 212 5.45 -15.95 0.83
CA PHE A 212 5.43 -16.25 -0.59
C PHE A 212 4.28 -15.56 -1.32
N SER A 213 3.13 -15.38 -0.68
CA SER A 213 1.99 -14.63 -1.23
C SER A 213 2.29 -13.13 -1.32
N LEU A 214 2.94 -12.55 -0.32
CA LEU A 214 3.22 -11.10 -0.25
C LEU A 214 4.38 -10.63 -1.15
N ILE A 215 5.34 -11.50 -1.48
CA ILE A 215 6.49 -11.11 -2.32
C ILE A 215 6.21 -11.16 -3.82
N HIS A 216 5.10 -11.77 -4.24
CA HIS A 216 4.76 -11.96 -5.64
C HIS A 216 3.35 -11.43 -5.93
N ALA A 217 3.22 -10.63 -6.97
CA ALA A 217 1.91 -10.25 -7.48
C ALA A 217 1.37 -11.41 -8.34
N PRO A 218 0.15 -11.92 -8.10
CA PRO A 218 -0.35 -13.04 -8.87
C PRO A 218 -0.55 -12.64 -10.33
N GLY A 219 0.00 -13.46 -11.22
CA GLY A 219 -0.17 -13.35 -12.67
C GLY A 219 -1.22 -14.31 -13.22
N PRO A 220 -1.53 -14.22 -14.52
CA PRO A 220 -2.55 -15.04 -15.19
C PRO A 220 -2.27 -16.55 -15.10
N ASP A 221 -1.01 -16.96 -14.97
CA ASP A 221 -0.62 -18.38 -14.85
C ASP A 221 -1.19 -19.07 -13.59
N THR A 222 -1.55 -18.28 -12.57
CA THR A 222 -2.12 -18.76 -11.29
C THR A 222 -3.60 -19.17 -11.38
N LEU A 223 -4.27 -18.95 -12.52
CA LEU A 223 -5.72 -19.18 -12.71
C LEU A 223 -6.15 -20.67 -12.69
N HIS A 224 -5.22 -21.61 -12.57
CA HIS A 224 -5.55 -23.03 -12.43
C HIS A 224 -5.98 -23.41 -11.01
N HIS A 225 -5.61 -22.60 -10.01
CA HIS A 225 -5.93 -22.86 -8.62
C HIS A 225 -7.36 -22.42 -8.28
N PRO A 226 -8.17 -23.21 -7.52
CA PRO A 226 -9.57 -22.88 -7.22
C PRO A 226 -9.76 -21.50 -6.58
N GLY A 227 -8.87 -21.12 -5.65
CA GLY A 227 -8.92 -19.79 -5.01
C GLY A 227 -8.71 -18.64 -5.99
N SER A 228 -7.82 -18.80 -6.98
CA SER A 228 -7.56 -17.83 -8.04
C SER A 228 -8.77 -17.70 -8.98
N GLN A 229 -9.41 -18.82 -9.30
CA GLN A 229 -10.63 -18.84 -10.11
C GLN A 229 -11.80 -18.16 -9.40
N GLN A 230 -11.95 -18.38 -8.09
CA GLN A 230 -12.92 -17.66 -7.29
C GLN A 230 -12.65 -16.15 -7.32
N LEU A 231 -11.41 -15.74 -7.03
CA LEU A 231 -11.05 -14.32 -7.03
C LEU A 231 -11.30 -13.66 -8.39
N MET A 232 -10.97 -14.33 -9.49
CA MET A 232 -11.24 -13.81 -10.84
C MET A 232 -12.74 -13.64 -11.11
N ARG A 233 -13.57 -14.59 -10.65
CA ARG A 233 -15.04 -14.46 -10.75
C ARG A 233 -15.57 -13.28 -9.93
N GLU A 234 -15.14 -13.16 -8.67
CA GLU A 234 -15.55 -12.07 -7.79
C GLU A 234 -15.07 -10.70 -8.31
N THR A 235 -13.88 -10.64 -8.92
CA THR A 235 -13.35 -9.43 -9.57
C THR A 235 -14.25 -8.99 -10.73
N ARG A 236 -14.66 -9.92 -11.61
CA ARG A 236 -15.57 -9.60 -12.72
C ARG A 236 -16.95 -9.18 -12.21
N GLN A 237 -17.44 -9.82 -11.15
CA GLN A 237 -18.70 -9.45 -10.53
C GLN A 237 -18.63 -8.04 -9.91
N LEU A 238 -17.53 -7.70 -9.24
CA LEU A 238 -17.28 -6.37 -8.71
C LEU A 238 -17.33 -5.30 -9.81
N ILE A 239 -16.66 -5.53 -10.94
CA ILE A 239 -16.68 -4.60 -12.08
C ILE A 239 -18.10 -4.45 -12.63
N ALA A 240 -18.82 -5.56 -12.83
CA ALA A 240 -20.19 -5.52 -13.34
C ALA A 240 -21.15 -4.76 -12.40
N THR A 241 -21.01 -4.96 -11.08
CA THR A 241 -21.79 -4.21 -10.08
C THR A 241 -21.40 -2.73 -10.07
N PHE A 242 -20.11 -2.40 -10.20
CA PHE A 242 -19.66 -1.02 -10.33
C PHE A 242 -20.28 -0.34 -11.56
N GLU A 243 -20.22 -0.98 -12.74
CA GLU A 243 -20.83 -0.48 -13.99
C GLU A 243 -22.33 -0.18 -13.83
N GLN A 244 -23.05 -1.08 -13.15
CA GLN A 244 -24.49 -0.89 -12.87
C GLN A 244 -24.75 0.32 -11.97
N LEU A 245 -24.00 0.47 -10.88
CA LEU A 245 -24.14 1.59 -9.94
C LEU A 245 -23.69 2.92 -10.54
N ALA A 246 -22.68 2.87 -11.42
CA ALA A 246 -22.12 4.02 -12.11
C ALA A 246 -22.91 4.43 -13.36
N GLU A 247 -23.84 3.58 -13.82
CA GLU A 247 -24.61 3.74 -15.06
C GLU A 247 -23.72 3.91 -16.31
N LEU A 248 -22.60 3.19 -16.36
CA LEU A 248 -21.63 3.24 -17.47
C LEU A 248 -21.12 1.85 -17.84
N ARG A 249 -20.35 1.77 -18.92
CA ARG A 249 -19.65 0.55 -19.35
C ARG A 249 -18.19 0.89 -19.66
N PHE A 250 -17.29 -0.01 -19.26
CA PHE A 250 -15.89 0.07 -19.64
C PHE A 250 -15.70 -0.50 -21.05
N GLY A 251 -14.97 0.23 -21.89
CA GLY A 251 -14.48 -0.17 -23.20
C GLY A 251 -13.41 -1.25 -23.17
N GLU A 252 -12.51 -1.25 -22.16
CA GLU A 252 -11.43 -2.26 -22.02
C GLU A 252 -11.56 -3.13 -20.75
N PRO A 253 -12.57 -4.02 -20.67
CA PRO A 253 -12.89 -4.75 -19.45
C PRO A 253 -11.80 -5.76 -19.04
N GLN A 254 -10.97 -6.25 -19.97
CA GLN A 254 -9.98 -7.27 -19.67
C GLN A 254 -8.78 -6.71 -18.90
N GLU A 255 -8.19 -5.60 -19.33
CA GLU A 255 -7.05 -5.00 -18.64
C GLU A 255 -7.44 -4.50 -17.24
N LEU A 256 -8.62 -3.89 -17.12
CA LEU A 256 -9.18 -3.50 -15.81
C LEU A 256 -9.35 -4.72 -14.90
N THR A 257 -9.87 -5.83 -15.45
CA THR A 257 -10.05 -7.08 -14.70
C THR A 257 -8.70 -7.61 -14.20
N GLU A 258 -7.67 -7.62 -15.04
CA GLU A 258 -6.34 -8.10 -14.67
C GLU A 258 -5.70 -7.22 -13.59
N GLN A 259 -5.77 -5.89 -13.72
CA GLN A 259 -5.25 -4.99 -12.71
C GLN A 259 -5.99 -5.08 -11.37
N LEU A 260 -7.33 -5.10 -11.39
CA LEU A 260 -8.12 -5.28 -10.17
C LEU A 260 -7.89 -6.63 -9.54
N TYR A 261 -7.80 -7.71 -10.32
CA TYR A 261 -7.49 -9.05 -9.81
C TYR A 261 -6.16 -9.05 -9.05
N THR A 262 -5.09 -8.51 -9.67
CA THR A 262 -3.78 -8.43 -9.04
C THR A 262 -3.80 -7.61 -7.76
N HIS A 263 -4.49 -6.45 -7.77
CA HIS A 263 -4.60 -5.61 -6.58
C HIS A 263 -5.40 -6.30 -5.46
N LEU A 264 -6.58 -6.83 -5.76
CA LEU A 264 -7.47 -7.48 -4.80
C LEU A 264 -6.82 -8.70 -4.16
N ALA A 265 -6.08 -9.50 -4.92
CA ALA A 265 -5.35 -10.63 -4.37
C ALA A 265 -4.39 -10.21 -3.25
N GLN A 266 -3.68 -9.10 -3.43
CA GLN A 266 -2.77 -8.56 -2.44
C GLN A 266 -3.53 -7.86 -1.29
N ALA A 267 -4.62 -7.16 -1.60
CA ALA A 267 -5.46 -6.48 -0.62
C ALA A 267 -6.13 -7.47 0.35
N LEU A 268 -6.54 -8.65 -0.14
CA LEU A 268 -7.08 -9.73 0.69
C LEU A 268 -6.05 -10.20 1.73
N ASP A 269 -4.79 -10.40 1.33
CA ASP A 269 -3.73 -10.75 2.28
C ASP A 269 -3.50 -9.61 3.28
N ARG A 270 -3.39 -8.36 2.82
CA ARG A 270 -3.20 -7.23 3.74
C ARG A 270 -4.34 -7.11 4.75
N SER A 271 -5.57 -7.32 4.31
CA SER A 271 -6.77 -7.26 5.16
C SER A 271 -6.82 -8.40 6.18
N HIS A 272 -6.56 -9.64 5.76
CA HIS A 272 -6.55 -10.80 6.67
C HIS A 272 -5.45 -10.73 7.75
N PHE A 273 -4.34 -10.06 7.47
CA PHE A 273 -3.19 -9.97 8.36
C PHE A 273 -2.99 -8.57 8.97
N GLY A 274 -3.96 -7.66 8.81
CA GLY A 274 -3.92 -6.33 9.42
C GLY A 274 -2.71 -5.48 8.99
N ILE A 275 -2.23 -5.68 7.76
CA ILE A 275 -1.08 -4.95 7.20
C ILE A 275 -1.55 -3.58 6.73
N GLY A 276 -1.11 -2.52 7.42
CA GLY A 276 -1.47 -1.16 7.05
C GLY A 276 -0.78 -0.70 5.75
N ILE A 277 -1.44 0.22 5.04
CA ILE A 277 -0.93 0.88 3.84
C ILE A 277 -1.01 2.41 3.97
N ASP A 278 -0.25 3.13 3.16
CA ASP A 278 -0.18 4.59 3.17
C ASP A 278 -1.56 5.22 2.87
N ASN A 279 -1.99 6.15 3.71
CA ASN A 279 -3.29 6.82 3.64
C ASN A 279 -3.25 8.11 2.79
N SER A 280 -2.09 8.55 2.30
CA SER A 280 -1.98 9.76 1.46
C SER A 280 -2.97 9.77 0.29
N VAL A 281 -3.08 8.65 -0.43
CA VAL A 281 -4.03 8.51 -1.55
C VAL A 281 -5.48 8.58 -1.08
N ALA A 282 -5.81 7.99 0.07
CA ALA A 282 -7.17 7.97 0.59
C ALA A 282 -7.69 9.35 1.00
N LEU A 283 -6.81 10.21 1.54
CA LEU A 283 -7.16 11.59 1.87
C LEU A 283 -7.54 12.40 0.63
N ASP A 284 -6.76 12.28 -0.45
CA ASP A 284 -7.03 12.97 -1.71
C ASP A 284 -8.30 12.44 -2.37
N VAL A 285 -8.48 11.12 -2.39
CA VAL A 285 -9.64 10.51 -3.05
C VAL A 285 -10.95 10.85 -2.36
N THR A 286 -10.96 10.83 -1.02
CA THR A 286 -12.16 11.18 -0.23
C THR A 286 -12.61 12.61 -0.51
N LYS A 287 -11.68 13.54 -0.71
CA LYS A 287 -11.99 14.95 -0.97
C LYS A 287 -12.36 15.21 -2.44
N LEU A 288 -11.60 14.63 -3.37
CA LEU A 288 -11.70 14.97 -4.79
C LEU A 288 -12.71 14.11 -5.55
N TYR A 289 -12.95 12.87 -5.12
CA TYR A 289 -13.77 11.88 -5.83
C TYR A 289 -14.79 11.17 -4.92
N PRO A 290 -15.66 11.91 -4.20
CA PRO A 290 -16.53 11.31 -3.20
C PRO A 290 -17.59 10.37 -3.80
N ARG A 291 -18.13 10.67 -5.00
CA ARG A 291 -19.06 9.78 -5.71
C ARG A 291 -18.38 8.46 -6.09
N LEU A 292 -17.18 8.54 -6.69
CA LEU A 292 -16.39 7.37 -7.09
C LEU A 292 -16.12 6.47 -5.88
N LEU A 293 -15.67 7.05 -4.76
CA LEU A 293 -15.40 6.32 -3.54
C LEU A 293 -16.66 5.61 -3.02
N ARG A 294 -17.81 6.29 -2.96
CA ARG A 294 -19.08 5.69 -2.52
C ARG A 294 -19.52 4.56 -3.44
N THR A 295 -19.45 4.75 -4.75
CA THR A 295 -19.81 3.74 -5.75
C THR A 295 -18.90 2.51 -5.62
N THR A 296 -17.59 2.70 -5.41
CA THR A 296 -16.66 1.60 -5.13
C THR A 296 -17.00 0.87 -3.83
N GLN A 297 -17.32 1.59 -2.75
CA GLN A 297 -17.73 0.97 -1.47
C GLN A 297 -18.97 0.09 -1.65
N GLN A 298 -20.00 0.60 -2.31
CA GLN A 298 -21.24 -0.15 -2.58
C GLN A 298 -21.00 -1.37 -3.48
N ALA A 299 -20.13 -1.24 -4.49
CA ALA A 299 -19.79 -2.36 -5.35
C ALA A 299 -19.03 -3.47 -4.61
N LEU A 300 -18.24 -3.11 -3.58
CA LEU A 300 -17.47 -4.04 -2.77
C LEU A 300 -18.30 -4.84 -1.76
N ASP A 301 -19.53 -4.46 -1.44
CA ASP A 301 -20.33 -5.14 -0.41
C ASP A 301 -20.50 -6.65 -0.67
N GLY A 302 -20.74 -7.04 -1.92
CA GLY A 302 -20.83 -8.46 -2.30
C GLY A 302 -19.48 -9.17 -2.16
N PHE A 303 -18.40 -8.53 -2.60
CA PHE A 303 -17.04 -9.06 -2.52
C PHE A 303 -16.59 -9.28 -1.07
N GLU A 304 -16.80 -8.27 -0.22
CA GLU A 304 -16.49 -8.28 1.21
C GLU A 304 -17.25 -9.40 1.94
N THR A 305 -18.53 -9.59 1.57
CA THR A 305 -19.35 -10.69 2.09
C THR A 305 -18.79 -12.05 1.69
N THR A 306 -18.38 -12.24 0.43
CA THR A 306 -17.80 -13.50 -0.06
C THR A 306 -16.53 -13.92 0.70
N TYR A 307 -15.68 -12.95 1.06
CA TYR A 307 -14.43 -13.19 1.79
C TYR A 307 -14.54 -13.00 3.31
N ASP A 308 -15.74 -12.71 3.82
CA ASP A 308 -16.07 -12.45 5.23
C ASP A 308 -15.25 -11.27 5.83
N LEU A 309 -14.73 -10.35 5.03
CA LEU A 309 -13.85 -9.28 5.50
C LEU A 309 -14.37 -7.91 5.16
N ARG A 310 -13.79 -6.87 5.78
CA ARG A 310 -14.00 -5.48 5.40
C ARG A 310 -12.66 -4.86 5.04
N PHE A 311 -12.61 -4.22 3.89
CA PHE A 311 -11.47 -3.44 3.46
C PHE A 311 -11.36 -2.16 4.29
N SER A 312 -10.12 -1.73 4.55
CA SER A 312 -9.90 -0.42 5.16
C SER A 312 -10.22 0.69 4.16
N GLN A 313 -10.39 1.92 4.65
CA GLN A 313 -10.62 3.08 3.79
C GLN A 313 -9.48 3.26 2.77
N GLU A 314 -8.25 2.95 3.16
CA GLU A 314 -7.09 3.01 2.28
C GLU A 314 -7.19 2.01 1.11
N GLU A 315 -7.60 0.77 1.36
CA GLU A 315 -7.76 -0.24 0.31
C GLU A 315 -8.90 0.14 -0.64
N VAL A 316 -10.04 0.54 -0.10
CA VAL A 316 -11.18 1.03 -0.89
C VAL A 316 -10.75 2.21 -1.77
N SER A 317 -9.94 3.13 -1.24
CA SER A 317 -9.45 4.29 -2.00
C SER A 317 -8.51 3.89 -3.12
N LEU A 318 -7.63 2.91 -2.92
CA LEU A 318 -6.78 2.37 -3.99
C LEU A 318 -7.61 1.69 -5.08
N ILE A 319 -8.62 0.90 -4.71
CA ILE A 319 -9.56 0.29 -5.66
C ILE A 319 -10.31 1.38 -6.44
N ALA A 320 -10.76 2.44 -5.77
CA ALA A 320 -11.39 3.59 -6.39
C ALA A 320 -10.46 4.29 -7.38
N VAL A 321 -9.16 4.45 -7.05
CA VAL A 321 -8.16 5.00 -7.98
C VAL A 321 -7.99 4.13 -9.22
N ILE A 322 -8.02 2.80 -9.09
CA ILE A 322 -7.96 1.90 -10.25
C ILE A 322 -9.17 2.13 -11.15
N PHE A 323 -10.40 2.15 -10.61
CA PHE A 323 -11.59 2.47 -11.40
C PHE A 323 -11.49 3.86 -12.05
N GLY A 324 -11.09 4.88 -11.28
CA GLY A 324 -10.95 6.24 -11.76
C GLY A 324 -9.94 6.37 -12.91
N ALA A 325 -8.80 5.69 -12.81
CA ALA A 325 -7.78 5.68 -13.85
C ALA A 325 -8.32 5.13 -15.19
N TRP A 326 -9.12 4.06 -15.14
CA TRP A 326 -9.77 3.50 -16.34
C TRP A 326 -10.83 4.43 -16.92
N LEU A 327 -11.66 5.02 -16.06
CA LEU A 327 -12.66 6.01 -16.50
C LEU A 327 -12.02 7.20 -17.22
N MET A 328 -10.80 7.59 -16.82
CA MET A 328 -10.04 8.68 -17.45
C MET A 328 -9.38 8.27 -18.77
N GLN A 329 -8.95 7.01 -18.92
CA GLN A 329 -8.39 6.50 -20.18
C GLN A 329 -9.43 6.50 -21.30
N GLU A 330 -10.67 6.11 -21.00
CA GLU A 330 -11.75 6.04 -22.00
C GLU A 330 -12.36 7.40 -22.32
N ASN A 331 -12.43 8.31 -21.33
CA ASN A 331 -12.90 9.68 -21.51
C ASN A 331 -11.77 10.66 -21.86
N ALA A 332 -10.75 10.18 -22.60
CA ALA A 332 -9.60 10.96 -23.02
C ALA A 332 -10.01 12.13 -23.93
N LEU A 333 -10.46 13.24 -23.31
CA LEU A 333 -10.49 14.65 -23.74
C LEU A 333 -11.68 15.37 -23.09
N GLN A 334 -11.50 15.81 -21.84
CA GLN A 334 -11.80 17.16 -21.31
C GLN A 334 -12.09 17.08 -19.80
N GLU A 335 -11.10 17.38 -18.97
CA GLU A 335 -11.40 17.88 -17.62
C GLU A 335 -12.19 19.18 -17.79
N LYS A 336 -13.52 19.11 -17.71
CA LYS A 336 -14.36 20.30 -17.84
C LYS A 336 -14.09 21.21 -16.66
N GLN A 337 -13.72 22.45 -16.98
CA GLN A 337 -13.48 23.46 -15.97
C GLN A 337 -14.81 24.07 -15.54
N VAL A 338 -15.14 23.93 -14.26
CA VAL A 338 -16.30 24.55 -13.63
C VAL A 338 -15.82 25.78 -12.86
N LEU A 339 -16.55 26.88 -12.99
CA LEU A 339 -16.33 28.07 -12.20
C LEU A 339 -17.35 28.11 -11.06
N LEU A 340 -16.87 28.06 -9.81
CA LEU A 340 -17.68 28.30 -8.62
C LEU A 340 -17.55 29.77 -8.22
N LEU A 341 -18.66 30.50 -8.20
CA LEU A 341 -18.67 31.90 -7.75
C LEU A 341 -18.66 31.99 -6.22
N THR A 342 -17.76 32.80 -5.69
CA THR A 342 -17.55 33.01 -4.25
C THR A 342 -17.96 34.42 -3.81
N GLY A 343 -18.20 34.59 -2.51
CA GLY A 343 -18.58 35.84 -1.88
C GLY A 343 -18.41 35.74 -0.36
N ASP A 344 -19.44 36.12 0.40
CA ASP A 344 -19.30 36.32 1.85
C ASP A 344 -19.57 35.06 2.70
N ASN A 345 -19.94 33.92 2.08
CA ASN A 345 -20.37 32.72 2.79
C ASN A 345 -19.58 31.46 2.41
N ALA A 346 -18.35 31.37 2.94
CA ALA A 346 -17.44 30.24 2.73
C ALA A 346 -18.06 28.87 3.07
N ARG A 347 -18.98 28.80 4.05
CA ARG A 347 -19.63 27.54 4.42
C ARG A 347 -20.61 27.07 3.33
N LEU A 348 -21.39 28.00 2.77
CA LEU A 348 -22.30 27.72 1.66
C LEU A 348 -21.53 27.28 0.41
N GLU A 349 -20.42 27.94 0.12
CA GLU A 349 -19.52 27.63 -0.99
C GLU A 349 -18.92 26.22 -0.86
N GLN A 350 -18.43 25.85 0.32
CA GLN A 350 -17.92 24.50 0.58
C GLN A 350 -19.00 23.43 0.45
N GLN A 351 -20.22 23.69 0.93
CA GLN A 351 -21.34 22.76 0.78
C GLN A 351 -21.74 22.58 -0.68
N LEU A 352 -21.75 23.66 -1.46
CA LEU A 352 -22.03 23.61 -2.88
C LEU A 352 -20.92 22.87 -3.64
N GLU A 353 -19.65 23.15 -3.35
CA GLU A 353 -18.51 22.41 -3.92
C GLU A 353 -18.63 20.91 -3.66
N GLN A 354 -18.94 20.51 -2.41
CA GLN A 354 -19.12 19.12 -2.06
C GLN A 354 -20.24 18.48 -2.89
N GLN A 355 -21.40 19.13 -3.02
CA GLN A 355 -22.49 18.58 -3.84
C GLN A 355 -22.15 18.54 -5.33
N ILE A 356 -21.36 19.48 -5.86
CA ILE A 356 -20.89 19.42 -7.25
C ILE A 356 -19.98 18.21 -7.47
N ARG A 357 -19.04 17.96 -6.55
CA ARG A 357 -18.14 16.79 -6.61
C ARG A 357 -18.87 15.45 -6.49
N GLU A 358 -20.07 15.45 -5.89
CA GLU A 358 -20.95 14.28 -5.79
C GLU A 358 -21.73 13.99 -7.08
N ILE A 359 -21.76 14.92 -8.04
CA ILE A 359 -22.53 14.75 -9.28
C ILE A 359 -21.77 13.92 -10.32
N SER A 360 -20.43 13.95 -10.33
CA SER A 360 -19.62 13.25 -11.33
C SER A 360 -18.76 12.16 -10.70
N LEU A 361 -18.50 11.08 -11.45
CA LEU A 361 -17.50 10.08 -11.09
C LEU A 361 -16.08 10.53 -11.46
N LEU A 362 -15.96 11.41 -12.45
CA LEU A 362 -14.70 11.94 -12.96
C LEU A 362 -14.28 13.22 -12.22
N PRO A 363 -12.96 13.52 -12.19
CA PRO A 363 -12.46 14.80 -11.69
C PRO A 363 -13.18 15.98 -12.33
N ILE A 364 -13.67 16.89 -11.48
CA ILE A 364 -14.12 18.22 -11.88
C ILE A 364 -13.07 19.22 -11.44
N ASN A 365 -12.52 19.96 -12.39
CA ASN A 365 -11.60 21.06 -12.10
C ASN A 365 -12.43 22.30 -11.74
N ILE A 366 -12.48 22.65 -10.46
CA ILE A 366 -13.25 23.78 -9.94
C ILE A 366 -12.31 24.98 -9.75
N LYS A 367 -12.53 26.03 -10.54
CA LYS A 367 -11.91 27.35 -10.35
C LYS A 367 -12.83 28.21 -9.49
N TYR A 368 -12.25 29.11 -8.72
CA TYR A 368 -12.97 30.04 -7.86
C TYR A 368 -12.80 31.46 -8.39
N GLN A 369 -13.88 32.24 -8.39
CA GLN A 369 -13.84 33.65 -8.75
C GLN A 369 -14.87 34.40 -7.91
N ASP A 370 -14.45 35.55 -7.38
CA ASP A 370 -15.34 36.42 -6.64
C ASP A 370 -16.47 36.96 -7.52
N MET A 371 -17.66 37.09 -6.93
CA MET A 371 -18.84 37.64 -7.58
C MET A 371 -18.58 39.00 -8.26
N SER A 372 -17.82 39.89 -7.61
CA SER A 372 -17.52 41.22 -8.13
C SER A 372 -16.59 41.17 -9.35
N ASP A 373 -15.59 40.29 -9.30
CA ASP A 373 -14.67 40.06 -10.43
C ASP A 373 -15.41 39.40 -11.60
N PHE A 374 -16.32 38.47 -11.34
CA PHE A 374 -17.14 37.83 -12.39
C PHE A 374 -18.05 38.84 -13.11
N GLN A 375 -18.66 39.77 -12.38
CA GLN A 375 -19.50 40.81 -12.99
C GLN A 375 -18.70 41.81 -13.83
N ARG A 376 -17.45 42.09 -13.44
CA ARG A 376 -16.55 43.00 -14.16
C ARG A 376 -15.93 42.35 -15.40
N ASP A 377 -15.37 41.16 -15.22
CA ASP A 377 -14.45 40.54 -16.19
C ASP A 377 -15.07 39.31 -16.91
N GLY A 378 -16.19 38.79 -16.41
CA GLY A 378 -16.82 37.57 -16.91
C GLY A 378 -16.10 36.29 -16.47
N ALA A 379 -16.51 35.15 -17.06
CA ALA A 379 -15.84 33.87 -16.84
C ALA A 379 -14.49 33.80 -17.60
N PRO A 380 -13.45 33.19 -17.03
CA PRO A 380 -12.23 32.86 -17.76
C PRO A 380 -12.50 32.03 -19.01
N ARG A 381 -11.61 32.15 -20.00
CA ARG A 381 -11.60 31.24 -21.16
C ARG A 381 -11.39 29.81 -20.65
N GLU A 382 -11.99 28.83 -21.31
CA GLU A 382 -12.00 27.39 -20.96
C GLU A 382 -13.03 26.93 -19.92
N ILE A 383 -13.77 27.85 -19.26
CA ILE A 383 -14.88 27.46 -18.38
C ILE A 383 -16.04 26.88 -19.20
N ALA A 384 -16.44 25.65 -18.88
CA ALA A 384 -17.57 24.96 -19.50
C ALA A 384 -18.89 25.27 -18.78
N LEU A 385 -18.86 25.58 -17.49
CA LEU A 385 -20.05 25.77 -16.64
C LEU A 385 -19.74 26.73 -15.49
N VAL A 386 -20.63 27.68 -15.23
CA VAL A 386 -20.59 28.55 -14.04
C VAL A 386 -21.67 28.10 -13.07
N ILE A 387 -21.31 27.90 -11.81
CA ILE A 387 -22.25 27.58 -10.73
C ILE A 387 -22.10 28.64 -9.64
N SER A 388 -23.21 29.22 -9.22
CA SER A 388 -23.23 30.28 -8.22
C SER A 388 -24.26 29.96 -7.14
N PRO A 389 -23.93 30.03 -5.84
CA PRO A 389 -24.94 30.03 -4.79
C PRO A 389 -25.69 31.37 -4.68
N TYR A 390 -25.15 32.43 -5.30
CA TYR A 390 -25.68 33.78 -5.25
C TYR A 390 -26.45 34.13 -6.52
N ALA A 391 -27.55 34.87 -6.37
CA ALA A 391 -28.28 35.41 -7.51
C ALA A 391 -27.42 36.45 -8.24
N THR A 392 -27.25 36.31 -9.55
CA THR A 392 -26.46 37.25 -10.36
C THR A 392 -27.04 37.41 -11.76
N SER A 393 -26.86 38.60 -12.32
CA SER A 393 -27.13 38.87 -13.73
C SER A 393 -26.04 38.26 -14.62
N LEU A 394 -26.45 37.68 -15.74
CA LEU A 394 -25.55 37.14 -16.76
C LEU A 394 -24.87 38.27 -17.55
N PRO A 395 -23.54 38.23 -17.77
CA PRO A 395 -22.90 39.08 -18.77
C PRO A 395 -23.34 38.67 -20.19
N LEU A 396 -23.17 39.56 -21.17
CA LEU A 396 -23.66 39.41 -22.56
C LEU A 396 -23.20 38.12 -23.28
N TYR A 397 -22.01 37.60 -22.94
CA TYR A 397 -21.52 36.30 -23.38
C TYR A 397 -20.98 35.55 -22.18
N SER A 398 -21.60 34.44 -21.81
CA SER A 398 -21.09 33.56 -20.76
C SER A 398 -21.35 32.10 -21.09
N PRO A 399 -20.51 31.19 -20.58
CA PRO A 399 -20.89 29.79 -20.45
C PRO A 399 -22.21 29.65 -19.67
N PRO A 400 -22.88 28.49 -19.76
CA PRO A 400 -24.10 28.22 -19.01
C PRO A 400 -23.90 28.55 -17.53
N LEU A 401 -24.81 29.35 -16.95
CA LEU A 401 -24.82 29.68 -15.52
C LEU A 401 -25.96 28.96 -14.83
N ILE A 402 -25.66 28.29 -13.73
CA ILE A 402 -26.64 27.67 -12.84
C ILE A 402 -26.57 28.39 -11.50
N HIS A 403 -27.67 29.08 -11.18
CA HIS A 403 -27.90 29.50 -9.80
C HIS A 403 -28.33 28.28 -8.99
N ALA A 404 -27.51 27.94 -8.00
CA ALA A 404 -27.63 26.76 -7.16
C ALA A 404 -28.26 27.14 -5.83
N GLU A 405 -29.42 26.58 -5.54
CA GLU A 405 -30.05 26.65 -4.22
C GLU A 405 -29.76 25.33 -3.51
N LEU A 406 -29.20 25.40 -2.29
CA LEU A 406 -28.85 24.19 -1.55
C LEU A 406 -30.01 23.71 -0.66
N PRO A 407 -30.24 22.39 -0.57
CA PRO A 407 -29.54 21.32 -1.31
C PRO A 407 -29.94 21.30 -2.80
N LEU A 408 -28.98 20.98 -3.68
CA LEU A 408 -29.22 20.87 -5.12
C LEU A 408 -30.33 19.85 -5.38
N SER A 409 -31.40 20.30 -6.03
CA SER A 409 -32.50 19.43 -6.47
C SER A 409 -32.03 18.38 -7.48
N GLU A 410 -32.73 17.25 -7.58
CA GLU A 410 -32.41 16.20 -8.58
C GLU A 410 -32.35 16.75 -10.01
N HIS A 411 -33.26 17.67 -10.35
CA HIS A 411 -33.27 18.31 -11.66
C HIS A 411 -32.00 19.17 -11.91
N GLN A 412 -31.54 19.92 -10.90
CA GLN A 412 -30.28 20.66 -11.00
C GLN A 412 -29.07 19.72 -11.11
N GLN A 413 -29.05 18.64 -10.32
CA GLN A 413 -27.99 17.63 -10.38
C GLN A 413 -27.91 16.98 -11.77
N GLN A 414 -29.04 16.55 -12.33
CA GLN A 414 -29.11 15.99 -13.69
C GLN A 414 -28.65 16.98 -14.75
N ARG A 415 -29.04 18.25 -14.63
CA ARG A 415 -28.63 19.29 -15.58
C ARG A 415 -27.13 19.58 -15.50
N ILE A 416 -26.56 19.66 -14.30
CA ILE A 416 -25.12 19.80 -14.09
C ILE A 416 -24.41 18.58 -14.67
N ARG A 417 -24.87 17.35 -14.36
CA ARG A 417 -24.32 16.10 -14.89
C ARG A 417 -24.29 16.09 -16.42
N ALA A 418 -25.41 16.41 -17.07
CA ALA A 418 -25.50 16.46 -18.52
C ALA A 418 -24.49 17.45 -19.13
N LEU A 419 -24.30 18.63 -18.52
CA LEU A 419 -23.31 19.60 -18.99
C LEU A 419 -21.87 19.15 -18.73
N LEU A 420 -21.64 18.39 -17.66
CA LEU A 420 -20.33 17.83 -17.34
C LEU A 420 -19.97 16.58 -18.16
N GLU A 421 -20.96 15.84 -18.66
CA GLU A 421 -20.76 14.60 -19.41
C GLU A 421 -20.96 14.76 -20.94
N ALA A 422 -21.53 15.87 -21.43
CA ALA A 422 -21.75 16.16 -22.88
C ALA A 422 -20.53 16.73 -23.62
#